data_AF-A0A3S0DCT8-F1
#
_entry.id   AF-A0A3S0DCT8-F1
#
_cell.length_a   1.000
_cell.length_b   1.000
_cell.length_c   1.000
_cell.angle_alpha   90.00
_cell.angle_beta   90.00
_cell.angle_gamma   90.00
#
_symmetry.space_group_name_H-M   'P 1'
#
loop_
_entity.id
_entity.type
_entity.pdbx_description
1 polymer ?
#
loop_
_entity_poly.entity_id
_entity_poly.type
_entity_poly.pdbx_seq_one_letter_code
_entity_poly.pdbx_strand_id
1 'polypeptide(L)'
;MNFSHLPRLAAVLSVMLTCSGAWAQAPAPAPSKDTPPPAAGAAPAAKSETPPSNADKSTADTKPADAKPADTKPAETPAAPKAAETPAPSPVTPPAAQTAPPAEQKPQTADAFGEEATLTARKVVAIKGKGDWDSAFDTITGSLKTLATLLDKQNIKPAGPFLIVYTSTDDNGFTFQAQIPVDQDPKNLPKDISIANSPEGKTLKFVHHGSYDNMDNTYEAITNYLDEKKLEAKDTFIEEYVTDPLKTSEDKLVVNVFVPLK
;
A
#
# COMPACT_ATOMS: atom_id res chain seq x y z
N MET A 1 32.21 -13.23 -9.41
CA MET A 1 32.68 -13.73 -8.10
C MET A 1 31.72 -13.26 -7.03
N ASN A 2 31.41 -14.14 -6.08
CA ASN A 2 30.86 -13.93 -4.72
C ASN A 2 29.81 -12.83 -4.44
N PHE A 3 28.59 -13.30 -4.20
CA PHE A 3 27.78 -12.79 -3.09
C PHE A 3 28.48 -13.12 -1.75
N SER A 4 28.44 -12.21 -0.77
CA SER A 4 28.11 -12.52 0.65
C SER A 4 28.21 -11.32 1.60
N HIS A 5 27.39 -11.39 2.66
CA HIS A 5 27.45 -10.67 3.93
C HIS A 5 26.99 -9.19 3.98
N LEU A 6 25.69 -9.01 4.26
CA LEU A 6 25.22 -8.05 5.25
C LEU A 6 24.51 -8.84 6.38
N PRO A 7 24.85 -8.65 7.68
CA PRO A 7 24.18 -9.37 8.76
C PRO A 7 22.84 -8.71 9.13
N ARG A 8 21.80 -9.54 9.25
CA ARG A 8 20.52 -9.13 9.87
C ARG A 8 20.73 -8.90 11.37
N LEU A 9 20.40 -7.71 11.88
CA LEU A 9 20.21 -7.49 13.32
C LEU A 9 18.73 -7.64 13.66
N ALA A 10 18.35 -8.75 14.29
CA ALA A 10 17.05 -8.91 14.92
C ALA A 10 17.13 -8.39 16.37
N ALA A 11 16.40 -7.32 16.68
CA ALA A 11 16.32 -6.79 18.03
C ALA A 11 15.17 -7.46 18.81
N VAL A 12 15.48 -8.57 19.50
CA VAL A 12 14.55 -9.22 20.43
C VAL A 12 14.65 -8.55 21.79
N LEU A 13 13.68 -7.70 22.15
CA LEU A 13 13.64 -7.05 23.47
C LEU A 13 12.80 -7.86 24.47
N SER A 14 13.45 -8.82 25.14
CA SER A 14 12.86 -9.54 26.28
C SER A 14 12.94 -8.70 27.56
N VAL A 15 11.78 -8.26 28.09
CA VAL A 15 11.70 -7.58 29.39
C VAL A 15 11.64 -8.61 30.52
N MET A 16 12.76 -8.80 31.22
CA MET A 16 12.82 -9.49 32.51
C MET A 16 12.33 -8.55 33.63
N LEU A 17 11.11 -8.73 34.09
CA LEU A 17 10.60 -8.02 35.28
C LEU A 17 11.06 -8.75 36.55
N THR A 18 12.08 -8.22 37.23
CA THR A 18 12.49 -8.68 38.56
C THR A 18 11.86 -7.79 39.64
N CYS A 19 11.14 -8.40 40.58
CA CYS A 19 10.67 -7.73 41.77
C CYS A 19 10.82 -8.68 42.97
N SER A 20 11.81 -8.42 43.82
CA SER A 20 12.06 -9.20 45.03
C SER A 20 11.17 -8.71 46.17
N GLY A 21 10.39 -9.61 46.75
CA GLY A 21 9.65 -9.38 48.00
C GLY A 21 9.48 -10.70 48.74
N ALA A 22 9.97 -10.77 49.97
CA ALA A 22 9.94 -11.99 50.78
C ALA A 22 9.38 -11.68 52.18
N TRP A 23 8.47 -12.52 52.69
CA TRP A 23 8.44 -13.00 54.09
C TRP A 23 7.30 -14.03 54.33
N ALA A 24 7.59 -15.00 55.22
CA ALA A 24 6.68 -15.88 56.00
C ALA A 24 5.94 -17.10 55.35
N GLN A 25 6.55 -18.29 55.55
CA GLN A 25 6.02 -19.61 56.02
C GLN A 25 4.52 -19.79 56.35
N ALA A 26 3.87 -20.97 56.29
CA ALA A 26 4.21 -22.40 55.98
C ALA A 26 2.88 -23.23 55.98
N PRO A 27 2.85 -24.59 56.05
CA PRO A 27 3.66 -25.66 55.45
C PRO A 27 2.85 -26.52 54.43
N ALA A 28 3.50 -27.48 53.77
CA ALA A 28 2.87 -28.41 52.81
C ALA A 28 2.22 -29.66 53.44
N PRO A 29 1.29 -30.30 52.72
CA PRO A 29 1.14 -31.75 52.73
C PRO A 29 1.47 -32.37 51.35
N ALA A 30 2.06 -33.56 51.37
CA ALA A 30 2.35 -34.44 50.24
C ALA A 30 2.30 -35.91 50.74
N PRO A 31 2.34 -36.95 49.89
CA PRO A 31 1.70 -37.10 48.57
C PRO A 31 1.02 -38.48 48.38
N SER A 32 0.07 -38.57 47.43
CA SER A 32 -0.31 -39.80 46.71
C SER A 32 -0.67 -39.37 45.28
N LYS A 33 0.14 -39.66 44.24
CA LYS A 33 0.35 -40.94 43.53
C LYS A 33 -0.78 -41.33 42.58
N ASP A 34 -0.36 -41.84 41.42
CA ASP A 34 -1.11 -42.42 40.31
C ASP A 34 -1.94 -41.47 39.40
N THR A 35 -1.34 -41.09 38.26
CA THR A 35 -1.81 -41.39 36.87
C THR A 35 -0.73 -40.90 35.87
N PRO A 36 -0.33 -41.66 34.84
CA PRO A 36 0.81 -41.33 33.97
C PRO A 36 0.52 -40.29 32.86
N PRO A 37 1.55 -39.63 32.30
CA PRO A 37 1.41 -38.69 31.19
C PRO A 37 1.34 -39.39 29.82
N PRO A 38 0.52 -38.92 28.86
CA PRO A 38 0.72 -39.21 27.44
C PRO A 38 1.91 -38.40 26.91
N ALA A 39 2.79 -39.06 26.17
CA ALA A 39 4.04 -38.51 25.66
C ALA A 39 3.87 -37.71 24.34
N ALA A 40 4.98 -37.08 23.93
CA ALA A 40 5.07 -36.39 22.66
C ALA A 40 4.85 -37.31 21.43
N GLY A 41 4.17 -36.77 20.43
CA GLY A 41 4.22 -37.22 19.02
C GLY A 41 4.28 -35.95 18.16
N ALA A 42 5.46 -35.57 17.67
CA ALA A 42 6.09 -36.10 16.46
C ALA A 42 5.37 -35.62 15.18
N ALA A 43 5.92 -34.59 14.56
CA ALA A 43 5.59 -34.20 13.19
C ALA A 43 6.05 -35.30 12.20
N PRO A 44 5.27 -35.59 11.14
CA PRO A 44 5.80 -36.21 9.93
C PRO A 44 6.33 -35.14 8.98
N ALA A 45 7.50 -35.39 8.41
CA ALA A 45 8.15 -34.49 7.46
C ALA A 45 7.39 -34.34 6.14
N ALA A 46 7.57 -33.20 5.49
CA ALA A 46 7.26 -33.03 4.08
C ALA A 46 8.02 -34.07 3.24
N LYS A 47 7.34 -34.66 2.25
CA LYS A 47 7.97 -35.35 1.13
C LYS A 47 7.85 -34.47 -0.09
N SER A 48 8.99 -34.20 -0.72
CA SER A 48 9.07 -33.58 -2.03
C SER A 48 8.52 -34.54 -3.09
N GLU A 49 7.55 -34.09 -3.89
CA GLU A 49 7.24 -34.70 -5.18
C GLU A 49 7.30 -33.63 -6.27
N THR A 50 8.20 -33.85 -7.22
CA THR A 50 8.42 -33.04 -8.42
C THR A 50 7.26 -33.19 -9.40
N PRO A 51 6.80 -32.13 -10.09
CA PRO A 51 5.95 -32.30 -11.27
C PRO A 51 6.76 -32.98 -12.39
N PRO A 52 6.22 -34.03 -13.05
CA PRO A 52 6.92 -34.70 -14.14
C PRO A 52 6.94 -33.83 -15.41
N SER A 53 8.14 -33.68 -15.98
CA SER A 53 8.30 -33.30 -17.38
C SER A 53 7.86 -34.48 -18.26
N ASN A 54 6.95 -34.24 -19.20
CA ASN A 54 6.68 -35.15 -20.31
C ASN A 54 6.77 -34.38 -21.63
N ALA A 55 7.73 -34.79 -22.46
CA ALA A 55 7.87 -34.41 -23.86
C ALA A 55 7.59 -35.64 -24.76
N ASP A 56 7.75 -35.46 -26.08
CA ASP A 56 7.38 -36.39 -27.15
C ASP A 56 5.85 -36.52 -27.38
N LYS A 57 5.32 -36.50 -28.61
CA LYS A 57 5.97 -36.55 -29.93
C LYS A 57 5.08 -36.01 -31.05
N SER A 58 5.63 -35.20 -31.96
CA SER A 58 5.28 -35.27 -33.37
C SER A 58 6.39 -34.69 -34.25
N THR A 59 7.10 -35.57 -34.94
CA THR A 59 8.14 -35.24 -35.92
C THR A 59 7.67 -35.62 -37.32
N ALA A 60 7.70 -34.67 -38.26
CA ALA A 60 7.70 -34.97 -39.69
C ALA A 60 8.44 -33.85 -40.46
N ASP A 61 9.65 -34.16 -40.91
CA ASP A 61 10.49 -33.33 -41.78
C ASP A 61 9.83 -32.98 -43.13
N THR A 62 10.13 -31.78 -43.67
CA THR A 62 10.95 -31.68 -44.91
C THR A 62 11.40 -30.24 -45.26
N LYS A 63 12.73 -30.05 -45.33
CA LYS A 63 13.49 -29.05 -46.14
C LYS A 63 13.94 -29.78 -47.44
N PRO A 64 14.50 -29.21 -48.56
CA PRO A 64 14.96 -27.85 -48.95
C PRO A 64 14.18 -27.25 -50.17
N ALA A 65 14.53 -26.13 -50.85
CA ALA A 65 15.83 -25.50 -51.10
C ALA A 65 15.80 -23.99 -51.45
N ASP A 66 17.00 -23.42 -51.36
CA ASP A 66 17.60 -22.18 -51.88
C ASP A 66 17.07 -21.54 -53.20
N ALA A 67 17.11 -20.19 -53.27
CA ALA A 67 17.86 -19.45 -54.31
C ALA A 67 17.86 -17.89 -54.11
N LYS A 68 19.07 -17.31 -54.03
CA LYS A 68 19.45 -15.91 -54.35
C LYS A 68 20.65 -16.04 -55.32
N PRO A 69 20.81 -15.29 -56.45
CA PRO A 69 21.39 -13.92 -56.38
C PRO A 69 21.19 -12.94 -57.58
N ALA A 70 21.78 -11.74 -57.40
CA ALA A 70 22.25 -10.74 -58.39
C ALA A 70 21.17 -9.91 -59.13
N ASP A 71 21.19 -8.57 -59.15
CA ASP A 71 22.22 -7.56 -59.52
C ASP A 71 22.45 -7.41 -61.04
N THR A 72 22.17 -6.22 -61.61
CA THR A 72 23.08 -5.40 -62.47
C THR A 72 22.43 -4.13 -63.07
N LYS A 73 23.26 -3.12 -63.41
CA LYS A 73 22.87 -1.73 -63.74
C LYS A 73 23.89 -0.98 -64.63
N PRO A 74 23.49 -0.45 -65.80
CA PRO A 74 24.13 0.77 -66.33
C PRO A 74 23.20 1.76 -67.10
N ALA A 75 23.27 3.05 -66.70
CA ALA A 75 23.37 4.24 -67.59
C ALA A 75 22.13 4.64 -68.48
N GLU A 76 22.01 5.87 -69.04
CA GLU A 76 23.01 6.92 -69.36
C GLU A 76 22.56 8.38 -69.07
N THR A 77 23.54 9.29 -69.02
CA THR A 77 23.43 10.77 -68.98
C THR A 77 23.61 11.35 -70.41
N PRO A 78 23.09 12.54 -70.77
CA PRO A 78 23.95 13.75 -70.79
C PRO A 78 23.24 15.04 -70.29
N ALA A 79 23.96 16.19 -70.28
CA ALA A 79 23.69 17.33 -69.39
C ALA A 79 23.59 18.73 -70.05
N ALA A 80 23.15 19.71 -69.22
CA ALA A 80 23.34 21.18 -69.33
C ALA A 80 22.44 21.96 -70.33
N PRO A 81 22.23 23.30 -70.18
CA PRO A 81 22.88 24.23 -69.26
C PRO A 81 21.95 25.08 -68.34
N LYS A 82 22.58 26.07 -67.69
CA LYS A 82 22.19 26.82 -66.47
C LYS A 82 21.48 28.14 -66.76
N ALA A 83 20.46 28.47 -65.95
CA ALA A 83 20.05 29.84 -65.67
C ALA A 83 19.54 29.97 -64.21
N ALA A 84 19.99 31.00 -63.51
CA ALA A 84 19.42 31.50 -62.26
C ALA A 84 18.74 32.85 -62.60
N GLU A 85 17.87 33.50 -61.82
CA GLU A 85 17.43 33.39 -60.42
C GLU A 85 15.90 33.58 -60.38
N THR A 86 15.13 33.08 -59.40
CA THR A 86 14.65 33.85 -58.23
C THR A 86 13.79 32.88 -57.38
N PRO A 87 13.90 32.84 -56.04
CA PRO A 87 13.11 31.92 -55.21
C PRO A 87 11.65 32.39 -55.01
N ALA A 88 10.69 31.57 -55.42
CA ALA A 88 9.30 31.63 -54.97
C ALA A 88 9.08 30.62 -53.83
N PRO A 89 8.17 30.88 -52.87
CA PRO A 89 8.10 30.12 -51.61
C PRO A 89 7.60 28.67 -51.81
N SER A 90 8.24 27.73 -51.11
CA SER A 90 7.86 26.32 -51.09
C SER A 90 6.50 26.09 -50.40
N PRO A 91 5.66 25.16 -50.89
CA PRO A 91 4.48 24.73 -50.17
C PRO A 91 4.87 23.89 -48.94
N VAL A 92 4.25 24.17 -47.79
CA VAL A 92 4.48 23.43 -46.54
C VAL A 92 3.77 22.07 -46.54
N THR A 93 4.54 21.04 -46.20
CA THR A 93 4.08 19.66 -45.97
C THR A 93 3.13 19.58 -44.77
N PRO A 94 2.07 18.75 -44.79
CA PRO A 94 1.24 18.50 -43.61
C PRO A 94 2.06 17.85 -42.48
N PRO A 95 2.01 18.35 -41.23
CA PRO A 95 2.66 17.70 -40.10
C PRO A 95 2.03 16.35 -39.77
N ALA A 96 2.86 15.38 -39.41
CA ALA A 96 2.40 14.12 -38.82
C ALA A 96 1.60 14.37 -37.53
N ALA A 97 0.62 13.49 -37.26
CA ALA A 97 -0.18 13.56 -36.05
C ALA A 97 0.72 13.49 -34.80
N GLN A 98 0.79 14.60 -34.06
CA GLN A 98 1.47 14.65 -32.78
C GLN A 98 0.66 13.83 -31.77
N THR A 99 1.28 12.83 -31.15
CA THR A 99 0.79 12.28 -29.89
C THR A 99 0.61 13.41 -28.90
N ALA A 100 -0.60 13.57 -28.37
CA ALA A 100 -0.89 14.59 -27.38
C ALA A 100 0.05 14.42 -26.16
N PRO A 101 0.64 15.50 -25.64
CA PRO A 101 1.38 15.42 -24.39
C PRO A 101 0.45 14.94 -23.27
N PRO A 102 0.95 14.16 -22.29
CA PRO A 102 0.19 13.88 -21.06
C PRO A 102 -0.30 15.19 -20.44
N ALA A 103 -1.56 15.20 -20.00
CA ALA A 103 -2.17 16.40 -19.45
C ALA A 103 -1.31 16.98 -18.32
N GLU A 104 -0.93 18.25 -18.44
CA GLU A 104 -0.16 18.96 -17.42
C GLU A 104 -0.94 18.93 -16.10
N GLN A 105 -0.53 18.05 -15.18
CA GLN A 105 -0.89 18.19 -13.78
C GLN A 105 -0.39 19.57 -13.35
N LYS A 106 -1.32 20.48 -13.09
CA LYS A 106 -0.98 21.79 -12.50
C LYS A 106 -0.06 21.52 -11.31
N PRO A 107 1.07 22.22 -11.15
CA PRO A 107 1.88 22.08 -9.95
C PRO A 107 1.00 22.43 -8.77
N GLN A 108 0.57 21.40 -8.04
CA GLN A 108 -0.07 21.56 -6.75
C GLN A 108 0.95 22.26 -5.87
N THR A 109 0.54 23.35 -5.21
CA THR A 109 1.36 23.96 -4.17
C THR A 109 1.77 22.85 -3.22
N ALA A 110 3.07 22.55 -3.13
CA ALA A 110 3.53 21.43 -2.33
C ALA A 110 3.07 21.64 -0.89
N ASP A 111 2.20 20.75 -0.40
CA ASP A 111 1.74 20.76 0.98
C ASP A 111 2.95 20.61 1.91
N ALA A 112 2.90 21.27 3.07
CA ALA A 112 4.00 21.23 4.03
C ALA A 112 4.17 19.79 4.55
N PHE A 113 5.33 19.18 4.27
CA PHE A 113 5.65 17.83 4.72
C PHE A 113 6.03 17.86 6.22
N GLY A 114 5.26 17.15 7.05
CA GLY A 114 5.45 17.12 8.50
C GLY A 114 4.99 18.40 9.19
N GLU A 115 3.79 18.89 8.84
CA GLU A 115 3.15 20.03 9.51
C GLU A 115 2.67 19.63 10.90
N GLU A 116 2.94 20.44 11.94
CA GLU A 116 2.35 20.20 13.27
C GLU A 116 0.83 20.43 13.23
N ALA A 117 0.09 19.37 13.52
CA ALA A 117 -1.37 19.38 13.59
C ALA A 117 -1.86 19.01 15.00
N THR A 118 -3.13 19.24 15.26
CA THR A 118 -3.82 18.74 16.45
C THR A 118 -5.14 18.13 16.01
N LEU A 119 -5.24 16.82 16.13
CA LEU A 119 -6.49 16.11 15.90
C LEU A 119 -7.48 16.44 17.02
N THR A 120 -8.72 16.73 16.64
CA THR A 120 -9.84 16.92 17.56
C THR A 120 -10.72 15.68 17.55
N ALA A 121 -11.14 15.22 18.73
CA ALA A 121 -12.10 14.12 18.83
C ALA A 121 -13.41 14.51 18.14
N ARG A 122 -13.78 13.75 17.10
CA ARG A 122 -15.06 13.83 16.40
C ARG A 122 -15.84 12.55 16.68
N LYS A 123 -17.16 12.66 16.82
CA LYS A 123 -18.02 11.48 16.93
C LYS A 123 -17.99 10.72 15.61
N VAL A 124 -17.68 9.43 15.68
CA VAL A 124 -17.53 8.54 14.53
C VAL A 124 -18.35 7.27 14.70
N VAL A 125 -18.78 6.71 13.57
CA VAL A 125 -19.23 5.32 13.48
C VAL A 125 -18.06 4.49 13.01
N ALA A 126 -17.72 3.46 13.77
CA ALA A 126 -16.47 2.73 13.66
C ALA A 126 -16.71 1.23 13.47
N ILE A 127 -16.04 0.62 12.49
CA ILE A 127 -15.93 -0.83 12.31
C ILE A 127 -14.46 -1.24 12.45
N LYS A 128 -14.20 -2.33 13.17
CA LYS A 128 -12.85 -2.92 13.23
C LYS A 128 -12.66 -3.91 12.08
N GLY A 129 -11.52 -3.83 11.43
CA GLY A 129 -11.13 -4.71 10.33
C GLY A 129 -9.69 -5.20 10.49
N LYS A 130 -9.36 -6.22 9.72
CA LYS A 130 -7.98 -6.67 9.51
C LYS A 130 -7.81 -7.00 8.03
N GLY A 131 -6.63 -6.75 7.49
CA GLY A 131 -6.29 -6.98 6.09
C GLY A 131 -4.82 -7.35 5.93
N ASP A 132 -4.48 -7.85 4.75
CA ASP A 132 -3.12 -8.00 4.25
C ASP A 132 -2.76 -6.81 3.34
N TRP A 133 -1.47 -6.64 3.07
CA TRP A 133 -0.97 -5.52 2.26
C TRP A 133 -1.38 -5.63 0.78
N ASP A 134 -1.43 -6.85 0.23
CA ASP A 134 -1.82 -7.13 -1.17
C ASP A 134 -3.26 -6.67 -1.49
N SER A 135 -4.18 -6.72 -0.51
CA SER A 135 -5.59 -6.32 -0.65
C SER A 135 -6.00 -5.19 0.30
N ALA A 136 -5.02 -4.36 0.71
CA ALA A 136 -5.22 -3.34 1.74
C ALA A 136 -6.35 -2.36 1.39
N PHE A 137 -6.29 -1.75 0.20
CA PHE A 137 -7.26 -0.75 -0.25
C PHE A 137 -8.67 -1.34 -0.43
N ASP A 138 -8.80 -2.54 -0.99
CA ASP A 138 -10.08 -3.26 -1.11
C ASP A 138 -10.70 -3.57 0.26
N THR A 139 -9.88 -4.00 1.22
CA THR A 139 -10.33 -4.34 2.58
C THR A 139 -10.79 -3.08 3.35
N ILE A 140 -10.07 -1.98 3.19
CA ILE A 140 -10.38 -0.67 3.76
C ILE A 140 -11.67 -0.11 3.14
N THR A 141 -11.76 -0.05 1.81
CA THR A 141 -12.93 0.48 1.10
C THR A 141 -14.16 -0.40 1.30
N GLY A 142 -14.03 -1.73 1.37
CA GLY A 142 -15.12 -2.65 1.73
C GLY A 142 -15.69 -2.37 3.12
N SER A 143 -14.82 -2.06 4.09
CA SER A 143 -15.22 -1.68 5.45
C SER A 143 -15.93 -0.32 5.48
N LEU A 144 -15.39 0.68 4.79
CA LEU A 144 -16.00 2.00 4.64
C LEU A 144 -17.35 1.94 3.91
N LYS A 145 -17.48 1.12 2.86
CA LYS A 145 -18.72 0.89 2.12
C LYS A 145 -19.80 0.25 3.00
N THR A 146 -19.40 -0.63 3.92
CA THR A 146 -20.30 -1.24 4.91
C THR A 146 -20.85 -0.18 5.88
N LEU A 147 -19.99 0.72 6.39
CA LEU A 147 -20.41 1.85 7.22
C LEU A 147 -21.31 2.83 6.44
N ALA A 148 -20.90 3.26 5.25
CA ALA A 148 -21.67 4.18 4.41
C ALA A 148 -23.07 3.62 4.10
N THR A 149 -23.17 2.35 3.71
CA THR A 149 -24.45 1.67 3.46
C THR A 149 -25.36 1.64 4.71
N LEU A 150 -24.80 1.53 5.91
CA LEU A 150 -25.57 1.58 7.16
C LEU A 150 -26.08 3.00 7.45
N LEU A 151 -25.28 4.03 7.16
CA LEU A 151 -25.65 5.44 7.34
C LEU A 151 -26.70 5.88 6.33
N ASP A 152 -26.54 5.53 5.05
CA ASP A 152 -27.47 5.84 3.96
C ASP A 152 -28.86 5.25 4.23
N LYS A 153 -28.95 4.01 4.72
CA LYS A 153 -30.23 3.38 5.15
C LYS A 153 -30.96 4.17 6.24
N GLN A 154 -30.24 4.98 7.01
CA GLN A 154 -30.78 5.84 8.07
C GLN A 154 -30.87 7.32 7.66
N ASN A 155 -30.54 7.64 6.40
CA ASN A 155 -30.43 9.00 5.86
C ASN A 155 -29.42 9.89 6.61
N ILE A 156 -28.47 9.28 7.33
CA ILE A 156 -27.38 9.98 8.01
C ILE A 156 -26.27 10.22 6.98
N LYS A 157 -25.83 11.46 6.81
CA LYS A 157 -24.68 11.79 5.96
C LYS A 157 -23.38 11.78 6.80
N PRO A 158 -22.24 11.46 6.19
CA PRO A 158 -20.93 11.74 6.78
C PRO A 158 -20.79 13.23 7.14
N ALA A 159 -20.28 13.51 8.33
CA ALA A 159 -20.00 14.84 8.86
C ALA A 159 -18.53 15.28 8.67
N GLY A 160 -17.81 14.62 7.76
CA GLY A 160 -16.39 14.87 7.52
C GLY A 160 -15.74 13.81 6.62
N PRO A 161 -14.42 13.93 6.37
CA PRO A 161 -13.63 12.93 5.67
C PRO A 161 -13.63 11.58 6.42
N PHE A 162 -13.42 10.49 5.70
CA PHE A 162 -13.32 9.16 6.31
C PHE A 162 -11.95 8.98 6.95
N LEU A 163 -11.88 8.29 8.10
CA LEU A 163 -10.64 8.02 8.80
C LEU A 163 -10.37 6.52 8.94
N ILE A 164 -9.13 6.11 8.75
CA ILE A 164 -8.63 4.77 9.04
C ILE A 164 -7.59 4.90 10.14
N VAL A 165 -7.83 4.24 11.28
CA VAL A 165 -6.91 4.24 12.42
C VAL A 165 -6.25 2.88 12.50
N TYR A 166 -4.97 2.81 12.19
CA TYR A 166 -4.16 1.60 12.29
C TYR A 166 -3.77 1.38 13.75
N THR A 167 -4.20 0.24 14.29
CA THR A 167 -4.00 -0.15 15.69
C THR A 167 -2.91 -1.20 15.88
N SER A 168 -2.51 -1.87 14.79
CA SER A 168 -1.39 -2.79 14.71
C SER A 168 -1.03 -2.99 13.24
N THR A 169 0.25 -3.06 12.93
CA THR A 169 0.80 -3.29 11.58
C THR A 169 2.03 -4.20 11.70
N ASP A 170 2.12 -5.24 10.88
CA ASP A 170 3.24 -6.17 10.81
C ASP A 170 3.52 -6.61 9.36
N ASP A 171 4.61 -7.33 9.11
CA ASP A 171 5.04 -7.74 7.76
C ASP A 171 3.99 -8.54 6.97
N ASN A 172 2.98 -9.13 7.63
CA ASN A 172 1.93 -9.94 7.01
C ASN A 172 0.59 -9.21 6.85
N GLY A 173 0.42 -8.05 7.49
CA GLY A 173 -0.82 -7.28 7.39
C GLY A 173 -1.04 -6.31 8.56
N PHE A 174 -2.30 -5.90 8.74
CA PHE A 174 -2.66 -4.85 9.67
C PHE A 174 -4.05 -5.04 10.29
N THR A 175 -4.23 -4.44 11.47
CA THR A 175 -5.52 -4.31 12.16
C THR A 175 -5.88 -2.83 12.27
N PHE A 176 -7.03 -2.46 11.72
CA PHE A 176 -7.47 -1.08 11.59
C PHE A 176 -8.88 -0.89 12.14
N GLN A 177 -9.22 0.37 12.38
CA GLN A 177 -10.59 0.80 12.65
C GLN A 177 -10.99 1.83 11.60
N ALA A 178 -11.85 1.44 10.67
CA ALA A 178 -12.46 2.37 9.72
C ALA A 178 -13.55 3.18 10.39
N GLN A 179 -13.58 4.48 10.14
CA GLN A 179 -14.38 5.47 10.87
C GLN A 179 -15.01 6.47 9.90
N ILE A 180 -16.30 6.70 10.05
CA ILE A 180 -17.02 7.79 9.35
C ILE A 180 -17.53 8.78 10.41
N PRO A 181 -17.11 10.06 10.38
CA PRO A 181 -17.63 11.09 11.26
C PRO A 181 -19.14 11.28 11.05
N VAL A 182 -19.90 11.47 12.15
CA VAL A 182 -21.35 11.70 12.10
C VAL A 182 -21.80 12.70 13.16
N ASP A 183 -22.72 13.59 12.78
CA ASP A 183 -23.41 14.47 13.73
C ASP A 183 -24.55 13.75 14.48
N GLN A 184 -25.11 12.71 13.88
CA GLN A 184 -26.26 11.96 14.41
C GLN A 184 -25.89 10.51 14.75
N ASP A 185 -26.50 10.01 15.82
CA ASP A 185 -26.25 8.64 16.30
C ASP A 185 -27.05 7.64 15.44
N PRO A 186 -26.40 6.73 14.69
CA PRO A 186 -27.10 5.65 14.04
C PRO A 186 -27.76 4.72 15.06
N LYS A 187 -28.98 4.30 14.75
CA LYS A 187 -29.74 3.30 15.50
C LYS A 187 -29.44 1.91 14.95
N ASN A 188 -29.78 0.87 15.72
CA ASN A 188 -29.74 -0.53 15.30
C ASN A 188 -28.36 -0.97 14.72
N LEU A 189 -27.27 -0.61 15.40
CA LEU A 189 -25.93 -1.00 14.99
C LEU A 189 -25.70 -2.53 15.09
N PRO A 190 -25.10 -3.16 14.06
CA PRO A 190 -24.52 -4.50 14.17
C PRO A 190 -23.45 -4.57 15.27
N LYS A 191 -23.19 -5.77 15.80
CA LYS A 191 -22.22 -5.98 16.90
C LYS A 191 -20.79 -5.53 16.57
N ASP A 192 -20.44 -5.58 15.28
CA ASP A 192 -19.10 -5.26 14.79
C ASP A 192 -18.92 -3.75 14.54
N ILE A 193 -20.00 -2.97 14.63
CA ILE A 193 -20.05 -1.52 14.40
C ILE A 193 -20.40 -0.82 15.72
N SER A 194 -19.65 0.23 16.05
CA SER A 194 -19.80 0.98 17.32
C SER A 194 -19.77 2.48 17.06
N ILE A 195 -20.40 3.27 17.95
CA ILE A 195 -20.14 4.71 18.02
C ILE A 195 -18.94 4.92 18.93
N ALA A 196 -17.97 5.70 18.47
CA ALA A 196 -16.76 6.04 19.21
C ALA A 196 -16.42 7.52 18.97
N ASN A 197 -15.33 7.99 19.60
CA ASN A 197 -14.67 9.22 19.20
C ASN A 197 -13.44 8.88 18.36
N SER A 198 -13.13 9.71 17.37
CA SER A 198 -11.86 9.64 16.66
C SER A 198 -10.69 9.95 17.60
N PRO A 199 -9.46 9.51 17.30
CA PRO A 199 -8.30 9.91 18.06
C PRO A 199 -8.14 11.44 18.10
N GLU A 200 -7.50 11.92 19.16
CA GLU A 200 -7.23 13.34 19.38
C GLU A 200 -5.82 13.56 19.93
N GLY A 201 -5.35 14.81 19.89
CA GLY A 201 -4.05 15.22 20.40
C GLY A 201 -3.09 15.70 19.32
N LYS A 202 -1.84 15.96 19.71
CA LYS A 202 -0.79 16.46 18.82
C LYS A 202 -0.31 15.38 17.85
N THR A 203 -0.26 15.72 16.57
CA THR A 203 0.21 14.86 15.49
C THR A 203 1.10 15.66 14.53
N LEU A 204 1.89 14.97 13.72
CA LEU A 204 2.39 15.52 12.47
C LEU A 204 1.45 15.11 11.34
N LYS A 205 1.10 16.05 10.47
CA LYS A 205 0.33 15.84 9.24
C LYS A 205 1.28 15.76 8.05
N PHE A 206 1.12 14.71 7.26
CA PHE A 206 1.75 14.53 5.98
C PHE A 206 0.65 14.33 4.94
N VAL A 207 0.81 14.88 3.73
CA VAL A 207 -0.22 14.77 2.69
C VAL A 207 0.30 13.92 1.55
N HIS A 208 -0.41 12.84 1.26
CA HIS A 208 -0.22 12.04 0.05
C HIS A 208 -1.17 12.50 -1.05
N HIS A 209 -0.66 12.54 -2.29
CA HIS A 209 -1.44 12.72 -3.51
C HIS A 209 -1.05 11.63 -4.50
N GLY A 210 -1.99 10.80 -4.93
CA GLY A 210 -1.76 9.73 -5.91
C GLY A 210 -2.37 8.38 -5.52
N SER A 211 -1.93 7.32 -6.21
CA SER A 211 -2.40 5.95 -5.98
C SER A 211 -2.06 5.46 -4.58
N TYR A 212 -2.96 4.66 -4.00
CA TYR A 212 -2.71 3.97 -2.73
C TYR A 212 -1.46 3.07 -2.81
N ASP A 213 -1.12 2.52 -3.99
CA ASP A 213 0.13 1.78 -4.24
C ASP A 213 1.40 2.58 -3.88
N ASN A 214 1.33 3.91 -3.91
CA ASN A 214 2.45 4.80 -3.58
C ASN A 214 2.44 5.24 -2.09
N MET A 215 1.58 4.66 -1.24
CA MET A 215 1.58 4.88 0.21
C MET A 215 2.95 4.57 0.83
N ASP A 216 3.58 3.46 0.44
CA ASP A 216 4.86 3.01 1.00
C ASP A 216 5.95 4.08 0.90
N ASN A 217 6.09 4.72 -0.26
CA ASN A 217 7.02 5.85 -0.47
C ASN A 217 6.75 7.01 0.50
N THR A 218 5.49 7.21 0.89
CA THR A 218 5.09 8.25 1.85
C THR A 218 5.45 7.83 3.28
N TYR A 219 5.22 6.57 3.65
CA TYR A 219 5.62 6.02 4.95
C TYR A 219 7.14 5.99 5.14
N GLU A 220 7.92 5.67 4.10
CA GLU A 220 9.38 5.82 4.10
C GLU A 220 9.80 7.28 4.31
N ALA A 221 9.21 8.22 3.55
CA ALA A 221 9.51 9.65 3.69
C ALA A 221 9.14 10.20 5.09
N ILE A 222 8.03 9.75 5.67
CA ILE A 222 7.60 10.06 7.04
C ILE A 222 8.64 9.56 8.05
N THR A 223 9.09 8.31 7.91
CA THR A 223 10.07 7.70 8.83
C THR A 223 11.39 8.46 8.80
N ASN A 224 11.92 8.75 7.60
CA ASN A 224 13.12 9.55 7.43
C ASN A 224 12.97 10.96 8.04
N TYR A 225 11.81 11.61 7.87
CA TYR A 225 11.54 12.92 8.47
C TYR A 225 11.53 12.88 10.01
N LEU A 226 10.92 11.85 10.60
CA LEU A 226 10.90 11.65 12.06
C LEU A 226 12.32 11.45 12.59
N ASP A 227 13.13 10.62 11.93
CA ASP A 227 14.53 10.36 12.31
C ASP A 227 15.41 11.62 12.20
N GLU A 228 15.31 12.37 11.10
CA GLU A 228 16.03 13.64 10.91
C GLU A 228 15.69 14.67 12.00
N LYS A 229 14.41 14.74 12.39
CA LYS A 229 13.92 15.63 13.44
C LYS A 229 14.12 15.07 14.85
N LYS A 230 14.50 13.79 14.99
CA LYS A 230 14.60 13.04 16.26
C LYS A 230 13.28 13.05 17.04
N LEU A 231 12.17 12.85 16.34
CA LEU A 231 10.82 12.81 16.90
C LEU A 231 10.37 11.36 17.07
N GLU A 232 9.95 11.00 18.27
CA GLU A 232 9.36 9.68 18.52
C GLU A 232 7.85 9.70 18.18
N ALA A 233 7.45 8.83 17.26
CA ALA A 233 6.05 8.55 16.98
C ALA A 233 5.45 7.55 18.00
N LYS A 234 4.12 7.47 18.04
CA LYS A 234 3.38 6.35 18.62
C LYS A 234 3.21 5.22 17.60
N ASP A 235 3.01 4.01 18.09
CA ASP A 235 2.72 2.80 17.30
C ASP A 235 1.28 2.80 16.75
N THR A 236 0.87 3.89 16.11
CA THR A 236 -0.49 4.12 15.60
C THR A 236 -0.46 5.17 14.51
N PHE A 237 -1.02 4.86 13.34
CA PHE A 237 -1.15 5.78 12.22
C PHE A 237 -2.62 6.08 11.96
N ILE A 238 -2.91 7.29 11.48
CA ILE A 238 -4.28 7.75 11.22
C ILE A 238 -4.32 8.36 9.83
N GLU A 239 -4.91 7.66 8.88
CA GLU A 239 -5.20 8.20 7.55
C GLU A 239 -6.55 8.89 7.56
N GLU A 240 -6.62 10.11 7.01
CA GLU A 240 -7.85 10.84 6.75
C GLU A 240 -7.97 11.07 5.23
N TYR A 241 -8.98 10.46 4.63
CA TYR A 241 -9.24 10.54 3.20
C TYR A 241 -10.01 11.83 2.89
N VAL A 242 -9.28 12.84 2.40
CA VAL A 242 -9.84 14.15 2.02
C VAL A 242 -10.77 14.01 0.81
N THR A 243 -10.39 13.14 -0.13
CA THR A 243 -11.23 12.67 -1.24
C THR A 243 -11.96 11.39 -0.84
N ASP A 244 -13.25 11.27 -1.19
CA ASP A 244 -14.04 10.05 -0.91
C ASP A 244 -13.44 8.82 -1.64
N PRO A 245 -12.88 7.83 -0.91
CA PRO A 245 -12.21 6.67 -1.50
C PRO A 245 -13.19 5.66 -2.12
N LEU A 246 -14.50 5.82 -1.91
CA LEU A 246 -15.53 4.99 -2.54
C LEU A 246 -16.01 5.54 -3.89
N LYS A 247 -15.56 6.74 -4.28
CA LYS A 247 -15.97 7.45 -5.50
C LYS A 247 -14.81 8.03 -6.32
N THR A 248 -13.69 8.31 -5.67
CA THR A 248 -12.47 8.84 -6.30
C THR A 248 -11.63 7.69 -6.81
N SER A 249 -11.13 7.78 -8.04
CA SER A 249 -10.14 6.84 -8.57
C SER A 249 -8.85 6.88 -7.77
N GLU A 250 -8.19 5.74 -7.60
CA GLU A 250 -6.99 5.60 -6.75
C GLU A 250 -5.90 6.60 -7.14
N ASP A 251 -5.68 6.83 -8.44
CA ASP A 251 -4.71 7.80 -8.98
C ASP A 251 -4.94 9.27 -8.55
N LYS A 252 -6.06 9.58 -7.91
CA LYS A 252 -6.47 10.94 -7.48
C LYS A 252 -6.80 11.02 -5.99
N LEU A 253 -6.43 10.01 -5.19
CA LEU A 253 -6.64 10.08 -3.75
C LEU A 253 -5.77 11.17 -3.13
N VAL A 254 -6.38 11.93 -2.22
CA VAL A 254 -5.68 12.85 -1.31
C VAL A 254 -5.91 12.33 0.11
N VAL A 255 -4.82 11.89 0.74
CA VAL A 255 -4.83 11.24 2.06
C VAL A 255 -3.92 12.01 3.00
N ASN A 256 -4.48 12.54 4.09
CA ASN A 256 -3.71 13.09 5.18
C ASN A 256 -3.26 11.93 6.08
N VAL A 257 -1.97 11.62 6.11
CA VAL A 257 -1.39 10.69 7.09
C VAL A 257 -1.02 11.49 8.34
N PHE A 258 -1.69 11.21 9.44
CA PHE A 258 -1.38 11.79 10.75
C PHE A 258 -0.59 10.80 11.61
N VAL A 259 0.55 11.26 12.12
CA VAL A 259 1.42 10.52 13.02
C VAL A 259 1.35 11.15 14.41
N PRO A 260 0.71 10.52 15.40
CA PRO A 260 0.75 10.98 16.79
C PRO A 260 2.17 10.90 17.34
N LEU A 261 2.65 12.01 17.91
CA LEU A 261 3.94 12.06 18.60
C LEU A 261 3.80 11.47 20.00
N LYS A 262 4.90 10.95 20.57
CA LYS A 262 4.91 10.26 21.86
C LYS A 262 4.57 11.19 23.03
#